data_AF-X0PSB9-F1
#
_entry.id   AF-X0PSB9-F1
#
_cell.length_a   1.000
_cell.length_b   1.000
_cell.length_c   1.000
_cell.angle_alpha   90.00
_cell.angle_beta   90.00
_cell.angle_gamma   90.00
#
_symmetry.space_group_name_H-M   'P 1'
#
loop_
_entity.id
_entity.type
_entity.pdbx_description
1 polymer ?
#
loop_
_entity_poly.entity_id
_entity_poly.type
_entity_poly.pdbx_seq_one_letter_code
_entity_poly.pdbx_strand_id
1 'polypeptide(L)'
;MDIMRKVAVGAVAVAGLSFFAAGTAAADPVPAPMPPPLPAPMPVPLPAGTYLGTTNVLGGDLIWKGKTFGPGWVMDNFGVFFPYIFGMTTPEASGSLVTDYSPSGLPFLTDRITPRPDGTYEGTVYINGNPVAGYALHK
;
A
#
# COMPACT_ATOMS: atom_id res chain seq x y z
N MET A 1 -79.45 18.31 -29.09
CA MET A 1 -78.35 17.96 -29.99
C MET A 1 -77.50 19.20 -30.17
N ASP A 2 -76.28 19.09 -29.67
CA ASP A 2 -75.17 20.03 -29.69
C ASP A 2 -75.00 20.86 -30.96
N ILE A 3 -74.54 22.10 -30.79
CA ILE A 3 -73.21 22.52 -31.24
C ILE A 3 -72.87 23.88 -30.63
N MET A 4 -71.77 23.90 -29.87
CA MET A 4 -71.06 25.07 -29.38
C MET A 4 -70.40 25.85 -30.51
N ARG A 5 -70.34 27.19 -30.38
CA ARG A 5 -69.09 27.95 -30.61
C ARG A 5 -69.15 29.37 -30.04
N LYS A 6 -68.19 29.64 -29.14
CA LYS A 6 -67.72 30.93 -28.62
C LYS A 6 -67.54 31.97 -29.74
N VAL A 7 -67.75 33.24 -29.43
CA VAL A 7 -66.71 34.23 -29.10
C VAL A 7 -67.41 35.59 -28.93
N ALA A 8 -67.34 36.15 -27.73
CA ALA A 8 -67.68 37.55 -27.49
C ALA A 8 -66.53 38.19 -26.71
N VAL A 9 -65.97 39.25 -27.32
CA VAL A 9 -65.65 40.57 -26.74
C VAL A 9 -64.81 40.53 -25.45
N GLY A 10 -63.66 41.19 -25.35
CA GLY A 10 -63.08 42.26 -26.14
C GLY A 10 -61.80 42.70 -25.41
N ALA A 11 -60.95 43.44 -26.12
CA ALA A 11 -59.75 44.01 -25.54
C ALA A 11 -60.10 44.96 -24.39
N VAL A 12 -59.44 44.79 -23.24
CA VAL A 12 -59.31 45.85 -22.22
C VAL A 12 -57.83 45.92 -21.86
N ALA A 13 -57.21 47.04 -22.22
CA ALA A 13 -55.88 47.41 -21.75
C ALA A 13 -55.98 47.85 -20.29
N VAL A 14 -55.11 47.31 -19.43
CA VAL A 14 -54.86 47.85 -18.08
C VAL A 14 -53.40 48.23 -18.00
N ALA A 15 -53.17 49.53 -17.83
CA ALA A 15 -51.89 50.13 -17.52
C ALA A 15 -51.53 49.90 -16.04
N GLY A 16 -50.25 49.61 -15.79
CA GLY A 16 -49.55 49.91 -14.53
C GLY A 16 -49.78 48.97 -13.34
N LEU A 17 -48.79 48.13 -13.04
CA LEU A 17 -48.41 47.73 -11.67
C LEU A 17 -47.06 47.01 -11.71
N SER A 18 -46.01 47.70 -11.30
CA SER A 18 -44.66 47.13 -11.13
C SER A 18 -44.64 46.24 -9.89
N PHE A 19 -44.71 44.93 -10.07
CA PHE A 19 -44.46 43.97 -8.99
C PHE A 19 -42.95 43.68 -8.91
N PHE A 20 -42.31 44.12 -7.82
CA PHE A 20 -40.97 43.65 -7.46
C PHE A 20 -41.06 42.18 -7.04
N ALA A 21 -40.66 41.28 -7.94
CA ALA A 21 -40.48 39.87 -7.58
C ALA A 21 -39.16 39.74 -6.80
N ALA A 22 -39.24 39.60 -5.48
CA ALA A 22 -38.12 39.23 -4.64
C ALA A 22 -37.72 37.78 -4.95
N GLY A 23 -36.71 37.59 -5.80
CA GLY A 23 -36.09 36.30 -6.03
C GLY A 23 -35.20 35.94 -4.84
N THR A 24 -35.63 34.98 -4.01
CA THR A 24 -34.73 34.30 -3.07
C THR A 24 -33.80 33.39 -3.87
N ALA A 25 -32.56 33.85 -4.10
CA ALA A 25 -31.50 32.99 -4.60
C ALA A 25 -31.25 31.87 -3.57
N ALA A 26 -31.44 30.62 -3.99
CA ALA A 26 -31.04 29.47 -3.20
C ALA A 26 -29.53 29.54 -2.98
N ALA A 27 -29.08 29.46 -1.73
CA ALA A 27 -27.67 29.43 -1.40
C ALA A 27 -27.03 28.17 -2.02
N ASP A 28 -25.88 28.34 -2.66
CA ASP A 28 -25.09 27.23 -3.19
C ASP A 28 -24.75 26.23 -2.08
N PRO A 29 -24.78 24.91 -2.35
CA PRO A 29 -24.42 23.92 -1.35
C PRO A 29 -22.95 24.08 -0.95
N VAL A 30 -22.72 24.20 0.36
CA VAL A 30 -21.37 24.28 0.94
C VAL A 30 -20.62 22.98 0.64
N PRO A 31 -19.40 23.03 0.07
CA PRO A 31 -18.59 21.84 -0.15
C PRO A 31 -18.37 21.06 1.16
N ALA A 32 -18.50 19.73 1.10
CA ALA A 32 -18.26 18.88 2.26
C ALA A 32 -16.81 19.07 2.76
N PRO A 33 -16.57 19.07 4.09
CA PRO A 33 -15.24 19.12 4.65
C PRO A 33 -14.37 18.00 4.08
N MET A 34 -13.16 18.33 3.64
CA MET A 34 -12.21 17.34 3.16
C MET A 34 -11.86 16.40 4.33
N PRO A 35 -11.84 15.06 4.12
CA PRO A 35 -11.42 14.14 5.16
C PRO A 35 -9.98 14.44 5.60
N PRO A 36 -9.64 14.24 6.88
CA PRO A 36 -8.29 14.45 7.37
C PRO A 36 -7.29 13.57 6.60
N PRO A 37 -6.05 14.03 6.40
CA PRO A 37 -5.00 13.20 5.83
C PRO A 37 -4.89 11.89 6.61
N LEU A 38 -4.81 10.76 5.91
CA LEU A 38 -4.50 9.49 6.57
C LEU A 38 -3.15 9.63 7.30
N PRO A 39 -3.00 9.06 8.50
CA PRO A 39 -1.70 8.95 9.14
C PRO A 39 -0.69 8.32 8.18
N ALA A 40 0.51 8.89 8.09
CA ALA A 40 1.60 8.27 7.34
C ALA A 40 1.85 6.85 7.88
N PRO A 41 2.16 5.86 7.02
CA PRO A 41 2.55 4.53 7.47
C PRO A 41 3.64 4.65 8.51
N MET A 42 3.44 4.07 9.70
CA MET A 42 4.49 4.00 10.70
C MET A 42 5.67 3.20 10.12
N PRO A 43 6.93 3.62 10.31
CA PRO A 43 8.07 2.85 9.86
C PRO A 43 8.01 1.45 10.46
N VAL A 44 8.03 0.42 9.62
CA VAL A 44 8.22 -0.95 10.09
C VAL A 44 9.62 -1.00 10.71
N PRO A 45 9.76 -1.38 12.00
CA PRO A 45 11.07 -1.51 12.60
C PRO A 45 11.88 -2.54 11.81
N LEU A 46 13.06 -2.14 11.35
CA LEU A 46 13.99 -3.09 10.75
C LEU A 46 14.41 -4.11 11.83
N PRO A 47 14.42 -5.41 11.51
CA PRO A 47 14.94 -6.44 12.40
C PRO A 47 16.37 -6.08 12.78
N ALA A 48 16.72 -6.34 14.04
CA ALA A 48 18.09 -6.25 14.51
C ALA A 48 18.50 -7.57 15.15
N GLY A 49 19.74 -7.96 14.91
CA GLY A 49 20.36 -9.15 15.49
C GLY A 49 20.46 -10.33 14.52
N THR A 50 20.97 -11.43 15.03
CA THR A 50 21.14 -12.69 14.31
C THR A 50 19.92 -13.57 14.52
N TYR A 51 19.42 -14.13 13.42
CA TYR A 51 18.30 -15.05 13.37
C TYR A 51 18.76 -16.35 12.75
N LEU A 52 18.34 -17.46 13.35
CA LEU A 52 18.47 -18.78 12.79
C LEU A 52 17.44 -18.99 11.68
N GLY A 53 17.86 -19.63 10.61
CA GLY A 53 17.07 -19.87 9.42
C GLY A 53 16.63 -21.32 9.30
N THR A 54 15.39 -21.52 8.87
CA THR A 54 14.93 -22.79 8.30
C THR A 54 14.37 -22.53 6.91
N THR A 55 14.63 -23.42 5.96
CA THR A 55 14.12 -23.30 4.58
C THR A 55 13.35 -24.52 4.13
N ASN A 56 12.43 -24.33 3.17
CA ASN A 56 11.72 -25.42 2.52
C ASN A 56 12.56 -26.15 1.44
N VAL A 57 13.78 -25.69 1.17
CA VAL A 57 14.72 -26.37 0.25
C VAL A 57 15.36 -27.55 0.96
N LEU A 58 15.19 -28.76 0.41
CA LEU A 58 15.76 -29.98 0.98
C LEU A 58 17.28 -29.87 1.13
N GLY A 59 17.78 -30.01 2.35
CA GLY A 59 19.21 -29.86 2.67
C GLY A 59 19.72 -28.41 2.69
N GLY A 60 18.85 -27.43 2.42
CA GLY A 60 19.22 -26.01 2.46
C GLY A 60 19.73 -25.57 3.82
N ASP A 61 19.19 -26.11 4.91
CA ASP A 61 19.61 -25.85 6.29
C ASP A 61 21.05 -26.30 6.59
N LEU A 62 21.67 -27.15 5.74
CA LEU A 62 23.09 -27.52 5.87
C LEU A 62 24.01 -26.37 5.44
N ILE A 63 23.57 -25.59 4.46
CA ILE A 63 24.35 -24.56 3.78
C ILE A 63 23.96 -23.17 4.27
N TRP A 64 22.68 -22.89 4.51
CA TRP A 64 22.19 -21.61 4.99
C TRP A 64 21.71 -21.72 6.43
N LYS A 65 22.17 -20.81 7.29
CA LYS A 65 21.96 -20.83 8.75
C LYS A 65 21.08 -19.70 9.24
N GLY A 66 20.63 -18.82 8.34
CA GLY A 66 19.79 -17.68 8.67
C GLY A 66 20.42 -16.37 8.27
N LYS A 67 20.05 -15.29 8.97
CA LYS A 67 20.42 -13.92 8.59
C LYS A 67 20.83 -13.10 9.80
N THR A 68 21.76 -12.20 9.60
CA THR A 68 22.11 -11.15 10.56
C THR A 68 21.66 -9.81 10.02
N PHE A 69 20.83 -9.09 10.77
CA PHE A 69 20.37 -7.76 10.40
C PHE A 69 21.03 -6.69 11.25
N GLY A 70 21.40 -5.60 10.59
CA GLY A 70 21.75 -4.35 11.23
C GLY A 70 20.99 -3.18 10.61
N PRO A 71 21.40 -1.94 10.92
CA PRO A 71 20.70 -0.74 10.47
C PRO A 71 20.72 -0.62 8.93
N GLY A 72 19.65 -1.05 8.28
CA GLY A 72 19.45 -0.98 6.82
C GLY A 72 20.20 -2.04 6.01
N TRP A 73 21.01 -2.89 6.64
CA TRP A 73 21.74 -3.96 5.97
C TRP A 73 21.35 -5.33 6.52
N VAL A 74 21.59 -6.34 5.70
CA VAL A 74 21.45 -7.74 6.08
C VAL A 74 22.59 -8.56 5.50
N MET A 75 22.94 -9.63 6.20
CA MET A 75 23.93 -10.60 5.78
C MET A 75 23.35 -11.99 5.90
N ASP A 76 23.44 -12.79 4.84
CA ASP A 76 23.16 -14.22 4.92
C ASP A 76 24.29 -14.96 5.61
N ASN A 77 23.92 -15.72 6.63
CA ASN A 77 24.83 -16.56 7.37
C ASN A 77 24.86 -17.94 6.70
N PHE A 78 25.91 -18.23 5.96
CA PHE A 78 26.12 -19.57 5.42
C PHE A 78 26.95 -20.44 6.37
N GLY A 79 26.77 -21.75 6.25
CA GLY A 79 27.66 -22.75 6.80
C GLY A 79 29.02 -22.70 6.12
N VAL A 80 29.89 -23.66 6.47
CA VAL A 80 31.24 -23.75 5.94
C VAL A 80 31.27 -23.69 4.40
N PHE A 81 32.32 -23.07 3.87
CA PHE A 81 32.67 -23.00 2.44
C PHE A 81 31.91 -21.98 1.57
N PHE A 82 31.01 -21.16 2.14
CA PHE A 82 30.35 -20.09 1.38
C PHE A 82 30.66 -18.70 1.93
N PRO A 83 31.00 -17.71 1.07
CA PRO A 83 31.17 -16.33 1.49
C PRO A 83 29.82 -15.74 1.91
N TYR A 84 29.84 -14.82 2.88
CA TYR A 84 28.67 -14.04 3.27
C TYR A 84 28.10 -13.28 2.07
N ILE A 85 26.77 -13.26 1.95
CA ILE A 85 26.06 -12.42 0.98
C ILE A 85 25.43 -11.25 1.74
N PHE A 86 25.78 -10.04 1.34
CA PHE A 86 25.27 -8.78 1.90
C PHE A 86 24.17 -8.18 1.04
N GLY A 87 23.14 -7.65 1.70
CA GLY A 87 22.06 -6.92 1.05
C GLY A 87 21.64 -5.69 1.85
N MET A 88 20.79 -4.88 1.23
CA MET A 88 20.14 -3.74 1.87
C MET A 88 18.68 -4.08 2.11
N THR A 89 18.20 -3.82 3.32
CA THR A 89 16.80 -4.10 3.71
C THR A 89 16.04 -2.80 3.83
N THR A 90 14.88 -2.73 3.16
CA THR A 90 13.99 -1.57 3.16
C THR A 90 12.56 -1.98 3.50
N PRO A 91 11.81 -1.15 4.23
CA PRO A 91 10.41 -1.41 4.51
C PRO A 91 9.52 -1.08 3.30
N GLU A 92 8.51 -1.91 3.08
CA GLU A 92 7.43 -1.65 2.12
C GLU A 92 6.18 -1.13 2.83
N ALA A 93 5.31 -0.44 2.08
CA ALA A 93 4.03 0.06 2.58
C ALA A 93 3.09 -1.03 3.12
N SER A 94 3.26 -2.29 2.71
CA SER A 94 2.48 -3.43 3.17
C SER A 94 2.85 -3.92 4.58
N GLY A 95 3.93 -3.41 5.18
CA GLY A 95 4.47 -3.93 6.44
C GLY A 95 5.56 -5.01 6.24
N SER A 96 5.77 -5.46 5.00
CA SER A 96 6.87 -6.35 4.66
C SER A 96 8.18 -5.58 4.52
N LEU A 97 9.28 -6.31 4.53
CA LEU A 97 10.62 -5.82 4.26
C LEU A 97 11.12 -6.46 2.97
N VAL A 98 11.84 -5.70 2.17
CA VAL A 98 12.52 -6.21 0.97
C VAL A 98 14.01 -6.08 1.17
N THR A 99 14.70 -7.20 0.94
CA THR A 99 16.15 -7.24 0.87
C THR A 99 16.60 -7.28 -0.59
N ASP A 100 17.45 -6.33 -0.98
CA ASP A 100 18.13 -6.29 -2.27
C ASP A 100 19.60 -6.70 -2.12
N TYR A 101 20.02 -7.69 -2.91
CA TYR A 101 21.38 -8.25 -2.89
C TYR A 101 22.29 -7.71 -4.00
N SER A 102 21.87 -6.67 -4.72
CA SER A 102 22.71 -5.91 -5.65
C SER A 102 24.07 -5.48 -5.08
N PRO A 103 24.23 -5.08 -3.79
CA PRO A 103 25.54 -4.77 -3.22
C PRO A 103 26.54 -5.92 -3.24
N SER A 104 26.06 -7.16 -3.28
CA SER A 104 26.90 -8.36 -3.41
C SER A 104 27.09 -8.81 -4.86
N GLY A 105 26.70 -7.99 -5.84
CA GLY A 105 26.74 -8.35 -7.25
C GLY A 105 25.64 -9.33 -7.69
N LEU A 106 24.57 -9.47 -6.91
CA LEU A 106 23.44 -10.36 -7.19
C LEU A 106 22.14 -9.56 -7.39
N PRO A 107 22.04 -8.74 -8.46
CA PRO A 107 20.89 -7.86 -8.67
C PRO A 107 19.59 -8.60 -9.03
N PHE A 108 19.69 -9.88 -9.35
CA PHE A 108 18.56 -10.75 -9.62
C PHE A 108 17.98 -11.40 -8.36
N LEU A 109 18.68 -11.28 -7.22
CA LEU A 109 18.31 -11.93 -5.97
C LEU A 109 17.69 -10.90 -5.04
N THR A 110 16.48 -11.19 -4.57
CA THR A 110 15.78 -10.37 -3.58
C THR A 110 15.01 -11.26 -2.63
N ASP A 111 14.90 -10.85 -1.38
CA ASP A 111 13.99 -11.50 -0.43
C ASP A 111 12.85 -10.57 -0.06
N ARG A 112 11.67 -11.14 0.19
CA ARG A 112 10.55 -10.44 0.82
C ARG A 112 10.23 -11.09 2.15
N ILE A 113 10.35 -10.32 3.22
CA ILE A 113 10.25 -10.78 4.61
C ILE A 113 9.01 -10.15 5.24
N THR A 114 8.18 -10.95 5.89
CA THR A 114 7.00 -10.50 6.62
C THR A 114 7.20 -10.78 8.11
N PRO A 115 7.16 -9.75 8.98
CA PRO A 115 7.21 -9.94 10.42
C PRO A 115 5.96 -10.65 10.93
N ARG A 116 6.14 -11.51 11.92
CA ARG A 116 5.04 -12.18 12.62
C ARG A 116 4.84 -11.59 14.02
N PRO A 117 3.61 -11.66 14.58
CA PRO A 117 3.32 -11.14 15.92
C PRO A 117 4.12 -11.82 17.05
N ASP A 118 4.61 -13.04 16.82
CA ASP A 118 5.44 -13.81 17.76
C ASP A 118 6.93 -13.41 17.74
N GLY A 119 7.31 -12.42 16.93
CA GLY A 119 8.68 -11.95 16.80
C GLY A 119 9.55 -12.78 15.85
N THR A 120 8.98 -13.80 15.19
CA THR A 120 9.61 -14.50 14.06
C THR A 120 9.34 -13.77 12.75
N TYR A 121 9.98 -14.23 11.67
CA TYR A 121 9.71 -13.71 10.32
C TYR A 121 9.51 -14.87 9.35
N GLU A 122 8.64 -14.67 8.36
CA GLU A 122 8.60 -15.51 7.17
C GLU A 122 9.19 -14.76 6.00
N GLY A 123 9.94 -15.46 5.17
CA GLY A 123 10.52 -14.89 3.98
C GLY A 123 10.32 -15.77 2.76
N THR A 124 10.39 -15.12 1.61
CA THR A 124 10.45 -15.79 0.31
C THR A 124 11.62 -15.21 -0.46
N VAL A 125 12.47 -16.11 -0.98
CA VAL A 125 13.56 -15.78 -1.90
C VAL A 125 12.98 -15.68 -3.30
N TYR A 126 13.36 -14.62 -4.01
CA TYR A 126 13.01 -14.38 -5.39
C TYR A 126 14.25 -14.32 -6.27
N ILE A 127 14.19 -14.99 -7.42
CA ILE A 127 15.20 -14.90 -8.48
C ILE A 127 14.52 -14.30 -9.72
N ASN A 128 15.03 -13.17 -10.19
CA ASN A 128 14.42 -12.41 -11.30
C ASN A 128 12.93 -12.13 -11.06
N GLY A 129 12.56 -11.81 -9.81
CA GLY A 129 11.17 -11.56 -9.41
C GLY A 129 10.27 -12.80 -9.30
N ASN A 130 10.79 -14.01 -9.51
CA ASN A 130 10.01 -15.25 -9.35
C ASN A 130 10.32 -15.88 -7.98
N PRO A 131 9.31 -16.29 -7.20
CA PRO A 131 9.54 -16.95 -5.91
C PRO A 131 10.16 -18.33 -6.13
N VAL A 132 11.26 -18.64 -5.43
CA VAL A 132 11.99 -19.91 -5.58
C VAL A 132 12.06 -20.73 -4.30
N ALA A 133 12.07 -20.09 -3.15
CA ALA A 133 12.18 -20.76 -1.85
C ALA A 133 11.50 -19.96 -0.75
N GLY A 134 10.91 -20.67 0.20
CA GLY A 134 10.39 -20.09 1.44
C GLY A 134 11.37 -20.35 2.59
N TYR A 135 11.39 -19.46 3.56
CA TYR A 135 12.16 -19.64 4.78
C TYR A 135 11.48 -18.98 5.98
N ALA A 136 11.87 -19.40 7.17
CA ALA A 136 11.51 -18.75 8.42
C ALA A 136 12.77 -18.32 9.18
N LEU A 137 12.64 -17.24 9.94
CA LEU A 137 13.69 -16.69 10.79
C LEU A 137 13.21 -16.65 12.23
N HIS A 138 13.99 -17.22 13.14
CA HIS A 138 13.71 -17.30 14.57
C HIS A 138 14.93 -16.87 15.38
N LYS A 139 14.71 -16.33 16.58
CA LYS A 139 15.78 -16.00 17.53
C LYS A 139 16.16 -17.20 18.39
#